data_AF-A0A3C0QHV0-F1
#
_entry.id   AF-A0A3C0QHV0-F1
#
_cell.length_a   1.000
_cell.length_b   1.000
_cell.length_c   1.000
_cell.angle_alpha   90.00
_cell.angle_beta   90.00
_cell.angle_gamma   90.00
#
_symmetry.space_group_name_H-M   'P 1'
#
loop_
_entity.id
_entity.type
_entity.pdbx_description
1 polymer ?
#
loop_
_entity_poly.entity_id
_entity_poly.type
_entity_poly.pdbx_seq_one_letter_code
_entity_poly.pdbx_strand_id
1 'polypeptide(L)'
;MKIDFVPDALIFDVDGVLLNVERSFPEVIRQGIQKGWESVCGGITDSIGYTSEHERIFKRHGAFNDDYDIAWTMLSIAAFSGKKDLSAALPSPQMLSEELATFSADVISWISERYGAPVPRDAVRKMCAELYFGTEGAPGLYRLEIPMLGSNWEDLPLPVGVYT
;
A
#
# COMPACT_ATOMS: atom_id res chain seq x y z
N MET A 1 -4.43 -24.40 -34.60
CA MET A 1 -3.69 -25.35 -33.75
C MET A 1 -4.52 -25.50 -32.47
N LYS A 2 -5.19 -26.65 -32.26
CA LYS A 2 -5.81 -26.93 -30.97
C LYS A 2 -4.70 -27.43 -30.06
N ILE A 3 -4.48 -26.73 -28.96
CA ILE A 3 -3.55 -27.19 -27.94
C ILE A 3 -4.37 -28.15 -27.07
N ASP A 4 -4.04 -29.44 -27.11
CA ASP A 4 -4.54 -30.42 -26.15
C ASP A 4 -3.72 -30.25 -24.85
N PHE A 5 -4.00 -29.18 -24.11
CA PHE A 5 -3.37 -28.91 -22.82
C PHE A 5 -4.21 -29.53 -21.71
N VAL A 6 -3.64 -30.49 -20.99
CA VAL A 6 -4.20 -31.02 -19.74
C VAL A 6 -3.32 -30.47 -18.61
N PRO A 7 -3.83 -29.56 -17.76
CA PRO A 7 -3.07 -29.05 -16.63
C PRO A 7 -2.83 -30.14 -15.59
N ASP A 8 -1.60 -30.20 -15.07
CA ASP A 8 -1.21 -31.14 -14.00
C ASP A 8 -1.52 -30.61 -12.59
N ALA A 9 -1.68 -29.29 -12.44
CA ALA A 9 -1.94 -28.63 -11.16
C ALA A 9 -2.65 -27.28 -11.33
N LEU A 10 -3.25 -26.80 -10.24
CA LEU A 10 -3.76 -25.44 -10.09
C LEU A 10 -2.84 -24.67 -9.15
N ILE A 11 -2.30 -23.54 -9.60
CA ILE A 11 -1.48 -22.64 -8.78
C ILE A 11 -2.25 -21.33 -8.63
N PHE A 12 -2.49 -20.94 -7.38
CA PHE A 12 -3.20 -19.72 -7.04
C PHE A 12 -2.24 -18.69 -6.44
N ASP A 13 -2.38 -17.45 -6.87
CA ASP A 13 -1.91 -16.30 -6.09
C ASP A 13 -2.83 -16.10 -4.88
N VAL A 14 -2.42 -15.33 -3.88
CA VAL A 14 -3.25 -15.03 -2.71
C VAL A 14 -4.07 -13.76 -2.95
N ASP A 15 -3.39 -12.64 -3.19
CA ASP A 15 -4.00 -11.32 -3.21
C ASP A 15 -4.80 -11.09 -4.50
N GLY A 16 -6.09 -10.81 -4.37
CA GLY A 16 -7.00 -10.65 -5.51
C GLY A 16 -7.43 -11.96 -6.19
N VAL A 17 -6.95 -13.11 -5.70
CA VAL A 17 -7.32 -14.43 -6.21
C VAL A 17 -8.00 -15.28 -5.13
N LEU A 18 -7.33 -15.53 -4.01
CA LEU A 18 -7.88 -16.26 -2.87
C LEU A 18 -8.46 -15.33 -1.80
N LEU A 19 -7.88 -14.15 -1.65
CA LEU A 19 -8.30 -13.13 -0.70
C LEU A 19 -8.61 -11.81 -1.42
N ASN A 20 -9.77 -11.24 -1.12
CA ASN A 20 -10.06 -9.87 -1.49
C ASN A 20 -9.38 -8.94 -0.48
N VAL A 21 -8.33 -8.25 -0.95
CA VAL A 21 -7.52 -7.29 -0.18
C VAL A 21 -7.81 -5.82 -0.53
N GLU A 22 -8.86 -5.54 -1.32
CA GLU A 22 -9.20 -4.19 -1.82
C GLU A 22 -9.50 -3.18 -0.71
N ARG A 23 -9.66 -3.63 0.54
CA ARG A 23 -9.96 -2.78 1.69
C ARG A 23 -8.85 -2.73 2.72
N SER A 24 -8.06 -3.79 2.90
CA SER A 24 -7.08 -3.85 4.00
C SER A 24 -5.91 -2.90 3.75
N PHE A 25 -5.21 -3.05 2.63
CA PHE A 25 -4.03 -2.22 2.32
C PHE A 25 -4.34 -0.74 2.10
N PRO A 26 -5.40 -0.35 1.36
CA PRO A 26 -5.74 1.07 1.21
C PRO A 26 -6.04 1.73 2.56
N GLU A 27 -6.68 1.00 3.47
CA GLU A 27 -6.97 1.47 4.81
C GLU A 27 -5.71 1.55 5.69
N VAL A 28 -4.76 0.62 5.54
CA VAL A 28 -3.43 0.71 6.18
C VAL A 28 -2.70 1.97 5.72
N ILE A 29 -2.66 2.25 4.41
CA ILE A 29 -2.02 3.44 3.86
C ILE A 29 -2.68 4.70 4.41
N ARG A 30 -4.01 4.75 4.36
CA ARG A 30 -4.81 5.89 4.85
C ARG A 30 -4.54 6.19 6.31
N GLN A 31 -4.66 5.18 7.18
CA GLN A 31 -4.39 5.35 8.61
C GLN A 31 -2.91 5.58 8.91
N GLY A 32 -2.01 4.97 8.15
CA GLY A 32 -0.56 5.14 8.26
C GLY A 32 -0.12 6.56 7.95
N ILE A 33 -0.69 7.19 6.92
CA ILE A 33 -0.45 8.61 6.61
C ILE A 33 -0.99 9.49 7.74
N GLN A 34 -2.23 9.28 8.19
CA GLN A 34 -2.82 10.11 9.25
C GLN A 34 -2.04 10.00 10.58
N LYS A 35 -1.72 8.79 11.02
CA LYS A 35 -0.95 8.56 12.25
C LYS A 35 0.51 8.99 12.10
N GLY A 36 1.12 8.72 10.95
CA GLY A 36 2.49 9.12 10.64
C GLY A 36 2.66 10.64 10.59
N TRP A 37 1.65 11.36 10.11
CA TRP A 37 1.68 12.81 10.08
C TRP A 37 1.73 13.41 11.48
N GLU A 38 0.88 12.94 12.39
CA GLU A 38 0.85 13.42 13.78
C GLU A 38 2.10 12.99 14.56
N SER A 39 2.42 11.69 14.52
CA SER A 39 3.44 11.11 15.41
C SER A 39 4.86 11.24 14.91
N VAL A 40 5.08 11.23 13.59
CA VAL A 40 6.42 11.30 12.99
C VAL A 40 6.73 12.70 12.48
N CYS A 41 5.76 13.36 11.86
CA CYS A 41 5.97 14.69 11.26
C CYS A 41 5.57 15.85 12.19
N GLY A 42 4.85 15.57 13.29
CA GLY A 42 4.40 16.59 14.25
C GLY A 42 3.30 17.53 13.70
N GLY A 43 2.61 17.10 12.64
CA GLY A 43 1.55 17.87 11.99
C GLY A 43 0.17 17.68 12.62
N ILE A 44 -0.85 18.31 12.04
CA ILE A 44 -2.26 18.18 12.43
C ILE A 44 -3.01 17.43 11.34
N THR A 45 -3.69 16.34 11.70
CA THR A 45 -4.56 15.60 10.77
C THR A 45 -5.95 16.23 10.74
N ASP A 46 -6.18 17.06 9.74
CA ASP A 46 -7.46 17.75 9.47
C ASP A 46 -8.27 17.11 8.32
N SER A 47 -7.70 16.09 7.66
CA SER A 47 -8.31 15.44 6.50
C SER A 47 -7.95 13.97 6.40
N ILE A 48 -8.64 13.25 5.51
CA ILE A 48 -8.33 11.86 5.17
C ILE A 48 -7.08 11.78 4.29
N GLY A 49 -6.90 12.76 3.39
CA GLY A 49 -5.69 12.93 2.60
C GLY A 49 -5.50 11.94 1.45
N TYR A 50 -5.48 10.64 1.75
CA TYR A 50 -5.29 9.56 0.77
C TYR A 50 -6.63 9.14 0.16
N THR A 51 -6.66 8.98 -1.16
CA THR A 51 -7.87 8.65 -1.93
C THR A 51 -7.59 7.54 -2.93
N SER A 52 -8.65 6.93 -3.48
CA SER A 52 -8.54 5.92 -4.53
C SER A 52 -7.83 6.43 -5.80
N GLU A 53 -7.82 7.75 -6.04
CA GLU A 53 -7.08 8.34 -7.15
C GLU A 53 -5.57 8.31 -6.90
N HIS A 54 -5.13 8.62 -5.68
CA HIS A 54 -3.72 8.47 -5.29
C HIS A 54 -3.27 7.01 -5.43
N GLU A 55 -4.08 6.08 -4.91
CA GLU A 55 -3.82 4.65 -5.01
C GLU A 55 -3.63 4.19 -6.46
N ARG A 56 -4.55 4.58 -7.34
CA ARG A 56 -4.49 4.25 -8.76
C ARG A 56 -3.22 4.78 -9.44
N ILE A 57 -2.74 5.95 -9.04
CA ILE A 57 -1.49 6.52 -9.58
C ILE A 57 -0.28 5.67 -9.16
N PHE A 58 -0.16 5.34 -7.88
CA PHE A 58 0.95 4.52 -7.37
C PHE A 58 0.96 3.11 -8.00
N LYS A 59 -0.19 2.42 -7.99
CA LYS A 59 -0.29 1.04 -8.51
C LYS A 59 -0.03 0.93 -10.01
N ARG A 60 -0.15 2.03 -10.77
CA ARG A 60 0.18 2.05 -12.21
C ARG A 60 1.67 2.16 -12.51
N HIS A 61 2.47 2.70 -11.58
CA HIS A 61 3.90 2.94 -11.82
C HIS A 61 4.72 1.65 -11.68
N GLY A 62 4.25 0.67 -10.90
CA GLY A 62 4.87 -0.66 -10.76
C GLY A 62 6.11 -0.70 -9.85
N ALA A 63 6.72 0.45 -9.55
CA ALA A 63 7.77 0.57 -8.54
C ALA A 63 7.25 0.52 -7.08
N PHE A 64 5.94 0.71 -6.89
CA PHE A 64 5.27 0.74 -5.59
C PHE A 64 4.53 -0.56 -5.29
N ASN A 65 5.29 -1.67 -5.26
CA ASN A 65 4.74 -2.98 -4.90
C ASN A 65 4.53 -3.14 -3.39
N ASP A 66 5.31 -2.42 -2.57
CA ASP A 66 5.15 -2.40 -1.12
C ASP A 66 4.24 -1.24 -0.70
N ASP A 67 3.06 -1.55 -0.16
CA ASP A 67 2.08 -0.55 0.28
C ASP A 67 2.61 0.36 1.40
N TYR A 68 3.57 -0.11 2.21
CA TYR A 68 4.14 0.71 3.26
C TYR A 68 5.06 1.80 2.68
N ASP A 69 5.65 1.54 1.52
CA ASP A 69 6.43 2.54 0.78
C ASP A 69 5.53 3.63 0.18
N ILE A 70 4.29 3.32 -0.19
CA ILE A 70 3.30 4.33 -0.59
C ILE A 70 3.02 5.31 0.56
N ALA A 71 2.74 4.78 1.76
CA ALA A 71 2.49 5.62 2.94
C ALA A 71 3.71 6.48 3.28
N TRP A 72 4.90 5.89 3.25
CA TRP A 72 6.16 6.60 3.50
C TRP A 72 6.46 7.69 2.46
N THR A 73 6.24 7.41 1.18
CA THR A 73 6.40 8.39 0.09
C THR A 73 5.45 9.58 0.30
N MET A 74 4.18 9.32 0.56
CA MET A 74 3.19 10.39 0.80
C MET A 74 3.58 11.27 1.98
N LEU A 75 4.03 10.67 3.09
CA LEU A 75 4.52 11.40 4.26
C LEU A 75 5.79 12.21 3.95
N SER A 76 6.70 11.66 3.15
CA SER A 76 7.95 12.34 2.80
C SER A 76 7.69 13.58 1.93
N ILE A 77 6.81 13.47 0.95
CA ILE A 77 6.37 14.60 0.13
C ILE A 77 5.66 15.64 1.00
N ALA A 78 4.76 15.20 1.88
CA ALA A 78 4.03 16.10 2.78
C ALA A 78 4.95 16.84 3.75
N ALA A 79 5.92 16.15 4.35
CA ALA A 79 6.87 16.75 5.28
C ALA A 79 7.75 17.81 4.59
N PHE A 80 8.07 17.62 3.32
CA PHE A 80 8.83 18.60 2.52
C PHE A 80 8.06 19.90 2.25
N SER A 81 6.72 19.87 2.26
CA SER A 81 5.88 21.06 2.01
C SER A 81 6.02 22.17 3.06
N GLY A 82 6.51 21.84 4.26
CA GLY A 82 6.58 22.75 5.41
C GLY A 82 5.21 23.21 5.96
N LYS A 83 4.12 22.56 5.54
CA LYS A 83 2.76 22.85 6.03
C LYS A 83 2.48 22.08 7.31
N LYS A 84 1.56 22.62 8.13
CA LYS A 84 1.16 22.01 9.41
C LYS A 84 -0.07 21.09 9.26
N ASP A 85 -1.04 21.53 8.49
CA ASP A 85 -2.29 20.80 8.27
C ASP A 85 -2.11 19.78 7.15
N LEU A 86 -2.56 18.53 7.37
CA LEU A 86 -2.38 17.43 6.44
C LEU A 86 -2.99 17.71 5.06
N SER A 87 -4.16 18.35 5.03
CA SER A 87 -4.87 18.72 3.79
C SER A 87 -4.06 19.66 2.89
N ALA A 88 -3.23 20.51 3.49
CA ALA A 88 -2.38 21.45 2.79
C ALA A 88 -1.00 20.86 2.45
N ALA A 89 -0.56 19.84 3.20
CA ALA A 89 0.75 19.23 3.06
C ALA A 89 0.80 18.15 1.97
N LEU A 90 -0.25 17.32 1.88
CA LEU A 90 -0.27 16.20 0.94
C LEU A 90 -0.29 16.69 -0.52
N PRO A 91 0.40 15.97 -1.43
CA PRO A 91 0.28 16.24 -2.85
C PRO A 91 -1.15 15.94 -3.31
N SER A 92 -1.70 16.77 -4.20
CA SER A 92 -2.91 16.39 -4.92
C SER A 92 -2.63 15.23 -5.89
N PRO A 93 -3.64 14.48 -6.35
CA PRO A 93 -3.44 13.42 -7.34
C PRO A 93 -2.74 13.91 -8.61
N GLN A 94 -3.07 15.12 -9.08
CA GLN A 94 -2.42 15.70 -10.25
C GLN A 94 -0.93 15.95 -10.00
N MET A 95 -0.58 16.59 -8.87
CA MET A 95 0.81 16.81 -8.49
C MET A 95 1.57 15.49 -8.36
N LEU A 96 0.97 14.49 -7.71
CA LEU A 96 1.58 13.17 -7.56
C LEU A 96 1.83 12.49 -8.91
N SER A 97 0.90 12.61 -9.87
CA SER A 97 1.08 12.07 -11.21
C SER A 97 2.23 12.75 -11.96
N GLU A 98 2.39 14.06 -11.82
CA GLU A 98 3.48 14.82 -12.44
C GLU A 98 4.84 14.47 -11.81
N GLU A 99 4.86 14.30 -10.49
CA GLU A 99 6.02 13.82 -9.73
C GLU A 99 6.52 12.47 -10.24
N LEU A 100 5.61 11.49 -10.32
CA LEU A 100 5.92 10.13 -10.73
C LEU A 100 6.21 9.96 -12.23
N ALA A 101 5.77 10.90 -13.08
CA ALA A 101 6.11 10.88 -14.51
C ALA A 101 7.62 11.03 -14.76
N THR A 102 8.35 11.65 -13.82
CA THR A 102 9.80 11.85 -13.91
C THR A 102 10.62 10.78 -13.18
N PHE A 103 9.94 9.86 -12.49
CA PHE A 103 10.56 8.86 -11.65
C PHE A 103 10.91 7.59 -12.44
N SER A 104 12.18 7.19 -12.39
CA SER A 104 12.71 5.99 -13.06
C SER A 104 13.70 5.18 -12.21
N ALA A 105 13.96 5.61 -10.97
CA ALA A 105 14.92 4.99 -10.05
C ALA A 105 14.22 4.04 -9.04
N ASP A 106 14.95 3.56 -8.03
CA ASP A 106 14.31 2.94 -6.87
C ASP A 106 13.64 4.01 -5.97
N VAL A 107 12.56 3.64 -5.28
CA VAL A 107 11.74 4.58 -4.51
C VAL A 107 12.56 5.27 -3.41
N ILE A 108 13.49 4.55 -2.78
CA ILE A 108 14.27 5.06 -1.65
C ILE A 108 15.25 6.14 -2.11
N SER A 109 16.03 5.87 -3.16
CA SER A 109 16.96 6.83 -3.73
C SER A 109 16.22 8.05 -4.27
N TRP A 110 15.10 7.86 -4.97
CA TRP A 110 14.32 8.97 -5.50
C TRP A 110 13.80 9.92 -4.42
N ILE A 111 13.23 9.40 -3.34
CA ILE A 111 12.79 10.24 -2.21
C ILE A 111 13.99 10.95 -1.59
N SER A 112 15.10 10.23 -1.38
CA SER A 112 16.32 10.78 -0.79
C SER A 112 16.93 11.92 -1.61
N GLU A 113 16.96 11.78 -2.93
CA GLU A 113 17.51 12.80 -3.83
C GLU A 113 16.59 14.02 -3.95
N ARG A 114 15.27 13.81 -4.02
CA ARG A 114 14.31 14.88 -4.32
C ARG A 114 13.84 15.64 -3.09
N TYR A 115 13.67 14.94 -1.97
CA TYR A 115 13.09 15.49 -0.74
C TYR A 115 14.04 15.37 0.46
N GLY A 116 15.22 14.79 0.28
CA GLY A 116 16.11 14.43 1.38
C GLY A 116 15.58 13.21 2.15
N ALA A 117 15.92 13.11 3.44
CA ALA A 117 15.40 12.06 4.33
C ALA A 117 14.49 12.65 5.41
N PRO A 118 13.29 13.18 5.07
CA PRO A 118 12.46 13.90 6.03
C PRO A 118 11.76 12.96 7.03
N VAL A 119 11.47 11.71 6.64
CA VAL A 119 10.67 10.78 7.44
C VAL A 119 11.41 9.44 7.58
N PRO A 120 11.64 8.93 8.81
CA PRO A 120 12.27 7.63 9.03
C PRO A 120 11.43 6.48 8.46
N ARG A 121 11.91 5.85 7.39
CA ARG A 121 11.20 4.77 6.68
C ARG A 121 10.84 3.61 7.61
N ASP A 122 11.77 3.14 8.43
CA ASP A 122 11.54 2.00 9.33
C ASP A 122 10.45 2.26 10.36
N ALA A 123 10.33 3.51 10.84
CA ALA A 123 9.27 3.89 11.76
C ALA A 123 7.88 3.82 11.10
N VAL A 124 7.78 4.31 9.85
CA VAL A 124 6.54 4.23 9.07
C VAL A 124 6.19 2.78 8.76
N ARG A 125 7.16 1.96 8.35
CA ARG A 125 6.94 0.52 8.08
C ARG A 125 6.45 -0.21 9.31
N LYS A 126 7.08 0.01 10.47
CA LYS A 126 6.66 -0.58 11.74
C LYS A 126 5.23 -0.17 12.08
N MET A 127 4.88 1.10 11.92
CA MET A 127 3.54 1.60 12.16
C MET A 127 2.50 0.97 11.22
N CYS A 128 2.79 0.87 9.93
CA CYS A 128 1.90 0.21 8.97
C CYS A 128 1.73 -1.28 9.28
N ALA A 129 2.79 -1.97 9.72
CA ALA A 129 2.71 -3.35 10.18
C ALA A 129 1.82 -3.50 11.41
N GLU A 130 1.95 -2.62 12.41
CA GLU A 130 1.09 -2.62 13.60
C GLU A 130 -0.39 -2.32 13.26
N LEU A 131 -0.64 -1.47 12.25
CA LEU A 131 -1.99 -1.25 11.71
C LEU A 131 -2.54 -2.50 11.02
N TYR A 132 -1.70 -3.15 10.19
CA TYR A 132 -2.10 -4.32 9.43
C TYR A 132 -2.37 -5.53 10.34
N PHE A 133 -1.39 -5.93 11.16
CA PHE A 133 -1.47 -7.09 12.05
C PHE A 133 -2.28 -6.83 13.33
N GLY A 134 -2.40 -5.57 13.74
CA GLY A 134 -3.01 -5.17 14.99
C GLY A 134 -2.01 -5.18 16.15
N THR A 135 -2.52 -4.77 17.32
CA THR A 135 -1.79 -4.79 18.59
C THR A 135 -2.66 -5.44 19.67
N GLU A 136 -2.14 -5.59 20.89
CA GLU A 136 -2.96 -6.06 22.03
C GLU A 136 -4.20 -5.18 22.26
N GLY A 137 -4.13 -3.89 21.95
CA GLY A 137 -5.21 -2.92 22.20
C GLY A 137 -6.13 -2.65 21.00
N ALA A 138 -5.81 -3.13 19.80
CA ALA A 138 -6.58 -2.83 18.60
C ALA A 138 -6.52 -3.97 17.56
N PRO A 139 -7.65 -4.38 16.98
CA PRO A 139 -7.67 -5.41 15.94
C PRO A 139 -6.94 -4.94 14.67
N GLY A 140 -6.24 -5.86 14.01
CA GLY A 140 -5.55 -5.59 12.75
C GLY A 140 -6.49 -5.41 11.56
N LEU A 141 -6.06 -4.61 10.60
CA LEU A 141 -6.76 -4.35 9.35
C LEU A 141 -6.78 -5.54 8.39
N TYR A 142 -5.94 -6.57 8.59
CA TYR A 142 -6.05 -7.85 7.88
C TYR A 142 -7.46 -8.47 7.99
N ARG A 143 -8.22 -8.12 9.03
CA ARG A 143 -9.61 -8.58 9.23
C ARG A 143 -10.62 -7.97 8.24
N LEU A 144 -10.21 -6.99 7.45
CA LEU A 144 -11.03 -6.45 6.36
C LEU A 144 -11.00 -7.32 5.11
N GLU A 145 -10.10 -8.30 5.05
CA GLU A 145 -9.94 -9.21 3.93
C GLU A 145 -11.05 -10.26 3.93
N ILE A 146 -11.52 -10.61 2.73
CA ILE A 146 -12.64 -11.53 2.55
C ILE A 146 -12.17 -12.70 1.68
N PRO A 147 -12.39 -13.97 2.09
CA PRO A 147 -12.14 -15.12 1.24
C PRO A 147 -12.92 -15.03 -0.07
N MET A 148 -12.22 -15.20 -1.19
CA MET A 148 -12.82 -15.23 -2.53
C MET A 148 -13.13 -16.65 -3.00
N LEU A 149 -12.41 -17.65 -2.45
CA LEU A 149 -12.70 -19.05 -2.70
C LEU A 149 -13.76 -19.58 -1.72
N GLY A 150 -14.88 -20.06 -2.26
CA GLY A 150 -15.97 -20.66 -1.47
C GLY A 150 -15.96 -22.19 -1.41
N SER A 151 -14.96 -22.84 -2.01
CA SER A 151 -14.85 -24.30 -2.13
C SER A 151 -13.71 -24.84 -1.27
N ASN A 152 -13.82 -26.09 -0.82
CA ASN A 152 -12.70 -26.78 -0.18
C ASN A 152 -11.65 -27.14 -1.24
N TRP A 153 -10.37 -27.11 -0.87
CA TRP A 153 -9.26 -27.53 -1.72
C TRP A 153 -9.39 -28.98 -2.19
N GLU A 154 -9.97 -29.86 -1.36
CA GLU A 154 -10.19 -31.28 -1.69
C GLU A 154 -11.24 -31.48 -2.79
N ASP A 155 -12.11 -30.48 -3.01
CA ASP A 155 -13.14 -30.54 -4.05
C ASP A 155 -12.61 -30.13 -5.43
N LEU A 156 -11.34 -29.69 -5.52
CA LEU A 156 -10.72 -29.29 -6.78
C LEU A 156 -10.18 -30.50 -7.55
N PRO A 157 -10.31 -30.52 -8.89
CA PRO A 157 -10.04 -31.73 -9.69
C PRO A 157 -8.56 -32.05 -9.90
N LEU A 158 -7.66 -31.20 -9.37
CA LEU A 158 -6.21 -31.29 -9.57
C LEU A 158 -5.49 -30.91 -8.27
N PRO A 159 -4.23 -31.36 -8.09
CA PRO A 159 -3.37 -30.88 -7.02
C PRO A 159 -3.27 -29.34 -7.02
N VAL A 160 -3.25 -28.76 -5.82
CA VAL A 160 -3.28 -27.31 -5.64
C VAL A 160 -2.02 -26.81 -4.94
N GLY A 161 -1.49 -25.69 -5.41
CA GLY A 161 -0.41 -24.93 -4.76
C GLY A 161 -0.75 -23.45 -4.65
N VAL A 162 -0.06 -22.77 -3.73
CA VAL A 162 -0.10 -21.32 -3.58
C VAL A 162 1.29 -20.75 -3.89
N TYR A 163 1.35 -19.68 -4.67
CA TYR A 163 2.56 -18.92 -4.95
C TYR A 163 2.25 -17.43 -4.77
N THR A 164 2.88 -16.80 -3.78
CA THR A 164 2.64 -15.41 -3.36
C THR A 164 3.96 -14.72 -3.03
#